data_AF-B5JUX9-F1
#
_entry.id   AF-B5JUX9-F1
#
_cell.length_a   1.000
_cell.length_b   1.000
_cell.length_c   1.000
_cell.angle_alpha   90.00
_cell.angle_beta   90.00
_cell.angle_gamma   90.00
#
_symmetry.space_group_name_H-M   'P 1'
#
loop_
_entity.id
_entity.type
_entity.pdbx_description
1 polymer ?
#
loop_
_entity_poly.entity_id
_entity_poly.type
_entity_poly.pdbx_seq_one_letter_code
_entity_poly.pdbx_strand_id
1 'polypeptide(L)'
;MSTSKSYGLILSALPLLFAFSNATAGKVDTGKVSSNLAPKIGQLANKHSQYSQSTTSKKTNASEPIRVDVVLNTVDSGTKNAIERAGGKVLQMNSKALRATVEIDHRAAVEAIAALAQVQYIYPDYGYAQRAGSVTSRAPNALDTISLSGAPDNLDGSGQTVGILSDSFARTGDVRNGGTTPAACTAGILEGTTPQNSGDLPSQIDLRSDDASSADCPNAGDNIDEGAAMAELVYDIAPGANIAFHQAGPGIAGFASGIDDLCTPTSDGGAGATVAVDDIIYFAQLMYQADPVSQAASNCHKSGIPYLTAAGNNANLAFHETYVDSDPTDNADGNFPSDSEGDYHQWSNGSNKIAVTLQNGESFRAVLQWNQPALSVPDNTSNGPQIDLDLHVHDGPSSTSSILAESIEDQLAFNSASGADPFETVTIENNSGGSATVYIGISHWAGNKDNIPQDSNTPLEFRLVFFPQGSTDLDPVADFSPDADGPTMYGHSNHPKSWR
;
A
#
# COMPACT_ATOMS: atom_id res chain seq x y z
N MET A 1 -56.88 56.02 37.67
CA MET A 1 -55.58 56.53 37.21
C MET A 1 -54.52 55.98 38.14
N SER A 2 -53.81 54.93 37.73
CA SER A 2 -52.77 54.30 38.54
C SER A 2 -51.46 54.31 37.76
N THR A 3 -50.45 54.93 38.36
CA THR A 3 -49.11 55.16 37.83
C THR A 3 -48.10 54.20 38.49
N SER A 4 -47.33 53.53 37.63
CA SER A 4 -45.96 53.01 37.77
C SER A 4 -45.43 52.51 39.13
N LYS A 5 -44.88 51.29 39.12
CA LYS A 5 -43.40 51.07 39.12
C LYS A 5 -43.10 49.59 38.92
N SER A 6 -42.35 49.28 37.87
CA SER A 6 -41.80 47.97 37.54
C SER A 6 -40.52 47.71 38.34
N TYR A 7 -40.39 46.51 38.90
CA TYR A 7 -39.11 45.90 39.29
C TYR A 7 -39.02 44.54 38.59
N GLY A 8 -38.16 44.44 37.58
CA GLY A 8 -37.76 43.18 36.98
C GLY A 8 -36.53 42.64 37.72
N LEU A 9 -36.66 41.45 38.32
CA LEU A 9 -35.54 40.67 38.82
C LEU A 9 -34.78 40.10 37.60
N ILE A 10 -33.52 40.47 37.43
CA ILE A 10 -32.61 39.81 36.48
C ILE A 10 -31.96 38.64 37.23
N LEU A 11 -32.37 37.42 36.91
CA LEU A 11 -31.65 36.21 37.30
C LEU A 11 -30.53 35.99 36.28
N SER A 12 -29.27 36.17 36.70
CA SER A 12 -28.09 35.89 35.89
C SER A 12 -27.89 34.37 35.76
N ALA A 13 -28.20 33.81 34.60
CA ALA A 13 -27.78 32.47 34.23
C ALA A 13 -26.30 32.51 33.80
N LEU A 14 -25.42 31.96 34.62
CA LEU A 14 -24.06 31.59 34.21
C LEU A 14 -24.16 30.42 33.21
N PRO A 15 -23.49 30.44 32.05
CA PRO A 15 -23.28 29.23 31.28
C PRO A 15 -22.23 28.39 32.01
N LEU A 16 -22.63 27.23 32.52
CA LEU A 16 -21.73 26.16 32.93
C LEU A 16 -21.04 25.65 31.64
N LEU A 17 -19.80 26.08 31.39
CA LEU A 17 -18.94 25.43 30.41
C LEU A 17 -18.66 24.01 30.91
N PHE A 18 -19.23 23.01 30.24
CA PHE A 18 -18.69 21.67 30.31
C PHE A 18 -17.33 21.69 29.60
N ALA A 19 -16.25 21.56 30.37
CA ALA A 19 -14.95 21.21 29.82
C ALA A 19 -15.07 19.78 29.27
N PHE A 20 -15.16 19.65 27.95
CA PHE A 20 -14.78 18.39 27.30
C PHE A 20 -13.26 18.31 27.42
N SER A 21 -12.76 17.36 28.23
CA SER A 21 -11.40 16.89 28.05
C SER A 21 -11.35 16.21 26.67
N ASN A 22 -10.61 16.78 25.72
CA ASN A 22 -10.20 16.05 24.54
C ASN A 22 -9.25 14.92 24.99
N ALA A 23 -9.82 13.76 25.28
CA ALA A 23 -9.06 12.53 25.27
C ALA A 23 -8.64 12.30 23.81
N THR A 24 -7.34 12.23 23.57
CA THR A 24 -6.70 11.89 22.29
C THR A 24 -7.22 10.53 21.79
N ALA A 25 -8.30 10.56 21.01
CA ALA A 25 -8.90 9.36 20.43
C ALA A 25 -8.08 8.95 19.19
N GLY A 26 -7.20 7.97 19.34
CA GLY A 26 -6.50 7.35 18.20
C GLY A 26 -5.06 6.91 18.46
N LYS A 27 -4.33 7.56 19.37
CA LYS A 27 -2.93 7.19 19.66
C LYS A 27 -2.85 5.87 20.42
N VAL A 28 -2.01 4.94 19.94
CA VAL A 28 -1.57 3.74 20.66
C VAL A 28 -0.08 3.93 20.97
N ASP A 29 0.23 4.26 22.22
CA ASP A 29 1.57 4.69 22.65
C ASP A 29 2.46 3.47 22.96
N THR A 30 2.86 2.75 21.91
CA THR A 30 3.73 1.56 22.03
C THR A 30 5.02 1.66 21.22
N GLY A 31 5.22 2.74 20.44
CA GLY A 31 6.38 2.92 19.55
C GLY A 31 6.52 1.86 18.45
N LYS A 32 5.48 1.05 18.23
CA LYS A 32 5.44 -0.05 17.24
C LYS A 32 4.20 -0.01 16.35
N VAL A 33 3.30 0.95 16.55
CA VAL A 33 2.01 1.01 15.87
C VAL A 33 1.96 2.29 15.07
N SER A 34 1.83 2.14 13.75
CA SER A 34 1.83 3.25 12.82
C SER A 34 0.77 4.31 13.13
N SER A 35 1.16 5.59 13.14
CA SER A 35 0.29 6.75 13.25
C SER A 35 -0.77 6.78 12.15
N ASN A 36 -0.45 6.22 10.98
CA ASN A 36 -1.37 6.02 9.85
C ASN A 36 -2.49 5.01 10.12
N LEU A 37 -2.40 4.23 11.21
CA LEU A 37 -3.52 3.44 11.72
C LEU A 37 -4.46 4.27 12.59
N ALA A 38 -4.09 5.45 13.10
CA ALA A 38 -4.89 6.20 14.07
C ALA A 38 -6.34 6.49 13.60
N PRO A 39 -6.58 6.89 12.32
CA PRO A 39 -7.95 7.06 11.82
C PRO A 39 -8.74 5.74 11.82
N LYS A 40 -8.10 4.62 11.44
CA LYS A 40 -8.71 3.27 11.37
C LYS A 40 -8.94 2.68 12.77
N ILE A 41 -8.00 2.86 13.70
CA ILE A 41 -8.10 2.45 15.11
C ILE A 41 -9.19 3.25 15.82
N GLY A 42 -9.33 4.54 15.53
CA GLY A 42 -10.40 5.38 16.06
C GLY A 42 -11.80 4.91 15.69
N GLN A 43 -11.93 4.11 14.62
CA GLN A 43 -13.19 3.51 14.16
C GLN A 43 -13.47 2.13 14.78
N LEU A 44 -12.48 1.48 15.40
CA LEU A 44 -12.65 0.20 16.09
C LEU A 44 -13.46 0.36 17.39
N ALA A 45 -14.30 -0.62 17.72
CA ALA A 45 -15.09 -0.59 18.94
C ALA A 45 -14.21 -0.63 20.21
N ASN A 46 -14.41 0.34 21.12
CA ASN A 46 -13.86 0.30 22.48
C ASN A 46 -14.58 -0.77 23.32
N LYS A 47 -14.18 -2.04 23.24
CA LYS A 47 -14.63 -3.07 24.19
C LYS A 47 -13.72 -3.09 25.42
N HIS A 48 -14.01 -2.25 26.40
CA HIS A 48 -13.57 -2.49 27.78
C HIS A 48 -14.76 -2.40 28.77
N SER A 49 -15.08 -3.57 29.33
CA SER A 49 -15.71 -3.83 30.64
C SER A 49 -17.00 -3.08 31.01
N GLN A 50 -18.16 -3.69 30.73
CA GLN A 50 -19.38 -3.52 31.53
C GLN A 50 -20.13 -4.85 31.64
N TYR A 51 -19.80 -5.65 32.65
CA TYR A 51 -20.68 -6.70 33.16
C TYR A 51 -21.60 -6.07 34.21
N SER A 52 -22.62 -5.32 33.78
CA SER A 52 -23.82 -5.09 34.60
C SER A 52 -24.97 -4.42 33.83
N GLN A 53 -26.10 -5.13 33.82
CA GLN A 53 -27.49 -4.69 33.67
C GLN A 53 -28.05 -4.22 32.31
N SER A 54 -28.94 -5.09 31.81
CA SER A 54 -30.04 -4.93 30.85
C SER A 54 -30.72 -3.55 30.83
N THR A 55 -30.89 -2.96 29.64
CA THR A 55 -32.19 -2.91 28.92
C THR A 55 -32.08 -2.16 27.58
N THR A 56 -32.80 -2.68 26.58
CA THR A 56 -33.19 -2.07 25.28
C THR A 56 -32.11 -1.74 24.24
N SER A 57 -32.01 -2.68 23.30
CA SER A 57 -31.45 -2.63 21.94
C SER A 57 -31.43 -1.27 21.22
N LYS A 58 -30.22 -0.76 20.98
CA LYS A 58 -29.83 -0.16 19.69
C LYS A 58 -28.77 -1.10 19.08
N LYS A 59 -28.97 -1.56 17.84
CA LYS A 59 -27.90 -2.14 17.03
C LYS A 59 -26.83 -1.06 16.88
N THR A 60 -25.74 -1.14 17.65
CA THR A 60 -24.50 -0.45 17.32
C THR A 60 -23.98 -1.08 16.05
N ASN A 61 -23.71 -0.28 15.01
CA ASN A 61 -22.99 -0.74 13.82
C ASN A 61 -21.75 -1.51 14.30
N ALA A 62 -21.60 -2.76 13.88
CA ALA A 62 -20.36 -3.48 14.10
C ALA A 62 -19.26 -2.70 13.36
N SER A 63 -18.18 -2.29 14.04
CA SER A 63 -17.05 -1.68 13.34
C SER A 63 -16.45 -2.72 12.42
N GLU A 64 -16.16 -2.34 11.17
CA GLU A 64 -15.45 -3.21 10.24
C GLU A 64 -14.05 -3.54 10.81
N PRO A 65 -13.61 -4.80 10.72
CA PRO A 65 -12.25 -5.16 11.10
C PRO A 65 -11.27 -4.40 10.20
N ILE A 66 -10.21 -3.87 10.79
CA ILE A 66 -9.13 -3.24 10.05
C ILE A 66 -8.10 -4.31 9.71
N ARG A 67 -7.52 -4.22 8.52
CA ARG A 67 -6.42 -5.08 8.12
C ARG A 67 -5.10 -4.36 8.34
N VAL A 68 -4.15 -5.07 8.93
CA VAL A 68 -2.82 -4.58 9.28
C VAL A 68 -1.74 -5.51 8.74
N ASP A 69 -0.58 -4.95 8.41
CA ASP A 69 0.65 -5.70 8.17
C ASP A 69 1.52 -5.67 9.43
N VAL A 70 1.82 -6.84 9.97
CA VAL A 70 2.60 -7.02 11.20
C VAL A 70 4.01 -7.46 10.81
N VAL A 71 4.98 -6.58 11.05
CA VAL A 71 6.40 -6.87 10.89
C VAL A 71 6.89 -7.61 12.12
N LEU A 72 7.60 -8.70 11.89
CA LEU A 72 8.09 -9.61 12.91
C LEU A 72 9.63 -9.59 12.89
N ASN A 73 10.25 -9.81 14.04
CA ASN A 73 11.71 -10.02 14.12
C ASN A 73 12.09 -11.51 14.03
N THR A 74 11.11 -12.40 14.18
CA THR A 74 11.26 -13.85 14.05
C THR A 74 9.91 -14.51 13.80
N VAL A 75 9.90 -15.66 13.13
CA VAL A 75 8.70 -16.49 12.95
C VAL A 75 9.01 -17.92 13.40
N ASP A 76 8.49 -18.27 14.57
CA ASP A 76 8.54 -19.62 15.13
C ASP A 76 7.17 -20.32 15.03
N SER A 77 7.12 -21.59 15.43
CA SER A 77 5.88 -22.38 15.42
C SER A 77 4.78 -21.84 16.34
N GLY A 78 5.09 -20.90 17.25
CA GLY A 78 4.17 -20.27 18.18
C GLY A 78 3.65 -18.90 17.74
N THR A 79 4.27 -18.27 16.74
CA THR A 79 4.07 -16.86 16.40
C THR A 79 2.64 -16.56 15.93
N LYS A 80 2.08 -17.38 15.02
CA LYS A 80 0.67 -17.28 14.61
C LYS A 80 -0.28 -17.36 15.81
N ASN A 81 -0.08 -18.37 16.66
CA ASN A 81 -0.92 -18.57 17.84
C ASN A 81 -0.79 -17.43 18.86
N ALA A 82 0.35 -16.73 18.91
CA ALA A 82 0.54 -15.60 19.81
C ALA A 82 -0.26 -14.37 19.34
N ILE A 83 -0.22 -14.08 18.03
CA ILE A 83 -1.01 -13.02 17.40
C ILE A 83 -2.51 -13.30 17.53
N GLU A 84 -2.93 -14.55 17.30
CA GLU A 84 -4.34 -14.95 17.46
C GLU A 84 -4.82 -14.86 18.91
N ARG A 85 -3.96 -15.20 19.88
CA ARG A 85 -4.26 -15.03 21.31
C ARG A 85 -4.31 -13.57 21.75
N ALA A 86 -3.57 -12.70 21.07
CA ALA A 86 -3.63 -11.25 21.27
C ALA A 86 -4.88 -10.62 20.64
N GLY A 87 -5.71 -11.41 19.93
CA GLY A 87 -7.00 -10.97 19.40
C GLY A 87 -6.98 -10.56 17.93
N GLY A 88 -5.89 -10.80 17.20
CA GLY A 88 -5.84 -10.67 15.75
C GLY A 88 -6.29 -11.95 15.03
N LYS A 89 -6.73 -11.84 13.78
CA LYS A 89 -6.93 -12.98 12.89
C LYS A 89 -5.86 -12.97 11.82
N VAL A 90 -4.92 -13.92 11.88
CA VAL A 90 -3.84 -14.01 10.89
C VAL A 90 -4.41 -14.50 9.57
N LEU A 91 -4.43 -13.64 8.56
CA LEU A 91 -4.84 -13.96 7.20
C LEU A 91 -3.72 -14.70 6.46
N GLN A 92 -2.50 -14.18 6.56
CA GLN A 92 -1.33 -14.73 5.92
C GLN A 92 -0.08 -14.47 6.76
N MET A 93 0.92 -15.36 6.69
CA MET A 93 2.19 -15.22 7.37
C MET A 93 3.30 -15.82 6.52
N ASN A 94 4.40 -15.10 6.37
CA ASN A 94 5.58 -15.56 5.65
C ASN A 94 6.78 -15.55 6.60
N SER A 95 7.31 -16.75 6.90
CA SER A 95 8.42 -16.92 7.84
C SER A 95 9.77 -16.43 7.30
N LYS A 96 9.93 -16.35 5.98
CA LYS A 96 11.15 -15.84 5.33
C LYS A 96 11.14 -14.32 5.24
N ALA A 97 9.97 -13.72 4.96
CA ALA A 97 9.79 -12.27 4.90
C ALA A 97 9.54 -11.62 6.28
N LEU A 98 9.42 -12.43 7.34
CA LEU A 98 9.13 -12.00 8.70
C LEU A 98 7.92 -11.04 8.79
N ARG A 99 6.85 -11.33 8.05
CA ARG A 99 5.63 -10.50 8.02
C ARG A 99 4.36 -11.33 8.14
N ALA A 100 3.31 -10.73 8.68
CA ALA A 100 1.98 -11.32 8.75
C ALA A 100 0.87 -10.29 8.49
N THR A 101 -0.05 -10.61 7.60
CA THR A 101 -1.28 -9.82 7.41
C THR A 101 -2.32 -10.27 8.43
N VAL A 102 -2.85 -9.33 9.22
CA VAL A 102 -3.72 -9.62 10.36
C VAL A 102 -4.96 -8.74 10.30
N GLU A 103 -6.14 -9.33 10.51
CA GLU A 103 -7.37 -8.58 10.76
C GLU A 103 -7.53 -8.31 12.26
N ILE A 104 -7.91 -7.09 12.61
CA ILE A 104 -8.15 -6.65 13.98
C ILE A 104 -9.50 -5.98 14.07
N ASP A 105 -10.38 -6.48 14.94
CA ASP A 105 -11.77 -6.00 15.09
C ASP A 105 -11.99 -5.12 16.34
N HIS A 106 -10.96 -4.94 17.18
CA HIS A 106 -11.04 -4.10 18.39
C HIS A 106 -9.69 -3.52 18.80
N ARG A 107 -9.73 -2.31 19.40
CA ARG A 107 -8.53 -1.53 19.76
C ARG A 107 -7.54 -2.27 20.67
N ALA A 108 -8.04 -3.00 21.68
CA ALA A 108 -7.17 -3.70 22.63
C ALA A 108 -6.32 -4.81 21.98
N ALA A 109 -6.75 -5.37 20.84
CA ALA A 109 -5.95 -6.34 20.10
C ALA A 109 -4.74 -5.69 19.41
N VAL A 110 -4.84 -4.43 18.95
CA VAL A 110 -3.70 -3.69 18.40
C VAL A 110 -2.59 -3.56 19.46
N GLU A 111 -2.98 -3.13 20.67
CA GLU A 111 -2.07 -2.99 21.81
C GLU A 111 -1.46 -4.34 22.23
N ALA A 112 -2.27 -5.39 22.29
CA ALA A 112 -1.82 -6.72 22.69
C ALA A 112 -0.88 -7.37 21.66
N ILE A 113 -1.12 -7.15 20.36
CA ILE A 113 -0.25 -7.63 19.29
C ILE A 113 1.07 -6.85 19.33
N ALA A 114 1.03 -5.52 19.49
CA ALA A 114 2.24 -4.68 19.58
C ALA A 114 3.14 -5.09 20.78
N ALA A 115 2.53 -5.58 21.87
CA ALA A 115 3.25 -6.04 23.04
C ALA A 115 3.96 -7.40 22.87
N LEU A 116 3.71 -8.14 21.79
CA LEU A 116 4.39 -9.42 21.54
C LEU A 116 5.88 -9.19 21.26
N ALA A 117 6.74 -10.03 21.84
CA ALA A 117 8.19 -9.92 21.68
C ALA A 117 8.63 -10.15 20.22
N GLN A 118 7.87 -10.97 19.47
CA GLN A 118 8.11 -11.23 18.06
C GLN A 118 7.70 -10.06 17.15
N VAL A 119 6.86 -9.14 17.63
CA VAL A 119 6.33 -8.03 16.83
C VAL A 119 7.27 -6.84 16.88
N GLN A 120 7.70 -6.41 15.71
CA GLN A 120 8.56 -5.27 15.48
C GLN A 120 7.70 -4.03 15.16
N TYR A 121 6.80 -4.11 14.17
CA TYR A 121 5.88 -3.03 13.78
C TYR A 121 4.49 -3.52 13.38
N ILE A 122 3.53 -2.60 13.40
CA ILE A 122 2.17 -2.78 12.89
C ILE A 122 1.83 -1.59 11.97
N TYR A 123 1.67 -1.86 10.68
CA TYR A 123 1.24 -0.92 9.64
C TYR A 123 -0.22 -1.14 9.23
N PRO A 124 -0.92 -0.15 8.66
CA PRO A 124 -2.11 -0.42 7.85
C PRO A 124 -1.77 -1.35 6.68
N ASP A 125 -2.69 -2.26 6.34
CA ASP A 125 -2.68 -2.78 4.97
C ASP A 125 -3.15 -1.65 4.04
N TYR A 126 -2.30 -1.32 3.07
CA TYR A 126 -2.48 -0.20 2.15
C TYR A 126 -3.14 -0.59 0.82
N GLY A 127 -3.39 -1.88 0.55
CA GLY A 127 -4.05 -2.38 -0.67
C GLY A 127 -3.16 -2.39 -1.93
N TYR A 128 -3.78 -2.65 -3.09
CA TYR A 128 -3.17 -2.70 -4.43
C TYR A 128 -4.01 -1.92 -5.46
N ALA A 129 -3.50 -1.66 -6.66
CA ALA A 129 -4.20 -0.98 -7.77
C ALA A 129 -4.46 -1.95 -8.96
N GLN A 130 -5.55 -1.75 -9.69
CA GLN A 130 -6.04 -2.61 -10.80
C GLN A 130 -6.30 -1.79 -12.06
N ARG A 131 -5.99 -2.30 -13.27
CA ARG A 131 -6.41 -1.71 -14.56
C ARG A 131 -6.68 -2.72 -15.71
N ALA A 132 -7.97 -2.92 -16.03
CA ALA A 132 -8.46 -3.79 -17.11
C ALA A 132 -8.78 -3.03 -18.43
N GLY A 133 -8.75 -3.75 -19.56
CA GLY A 133 -9.27 -3.28 -20.86
C GLY A 133 -9.89 -4.40 -21.70
N SER A 134 -11.00 -4.10 -22.41
CA SER A 134 -11.79 -5.04 -23.22
C SER A 134 -11.69 -4.74 -24.72
N VAL A 135 -11.14 -5.68 -25.52
CA VAL A 135 -11.44 -6.01 -26.94
C VAL A 135 -10.36 -6.93 -27.50
N THR A 136 -10.64 -7.63 -28.63
CA THR A 136 -9.68 -8.42 -29.42
C THR A 136 -8.33 -7.74 -29.45
N SER A 137 -7.31 -8.40 -28.87
CA SER A 137 -6.17 -7.63 -28.42
C SER A 137 -5.40 -7.04 -29.60
N ARG A 138 -5.03 -5.77 -29.48
CA ARG A 138 -4.13 -5.13 -30.46
C ARG A 138 -2.69 -5.56 -30.24
N ALA A 139 -2.40 -6.39 -29.23
CA ALA A 139 -1.04 -6.77 -28.86
C ALA A 139 -0.28 -7.42 -30.01
N PRO A 140 -0.84 -8.36 -30.81
CA PRO A 140 -0.12 -8.93 -31.93
C PRO A 140 0.24 -7.92 -33.04
N ASN A 141 -0.63 -6.91 -33.25
CA ASN A 141 -0.36 -5.85 -34.22
C ASN A 141 0.65 -4.83 -33.66
N ALA A 142 0.52 -4.46 -32.39
CA ALA A 142 1.37 -3.45 -31.75
C ALA A 142 2.82 -3.95 -31.57
N LEU A 143 2.97 -5.24 -31.29
CA LEU A 143 4.27 -5.90 -31.14
C LEU A 143 4.78 -6.53 -32.46
N ASP A 144 4.01 -6.41 -33.54
CA ASP A 144 4.27 -7.04 -34.85
C ASP A 144 4.57 -8.55 -34.76
N THR A 145 3.97 -9.25 -33.78
CA THR A 145 4.15 -10.71 -33.62
C THR A 145 3.48 -11.50 -34.73
N ILE A 146 2.58 -10.87 -35.49
CA ILE A 146 1.99 -11.42 -36.72
C ILE A 146 3.08 -11.71 -37.77
N SER A 147 4.20 -10.99 -37.75
CA SER A 147 5.35 -11.30 -38.61
C SER A 147 6.07 -12.60 -38.19
N LEU A 148 5.96 -13.01 -36.92
CA LEU A 148 6.56 -14.23 -36.38
C LEU A 148 5.71 -15.47 -36.67
N SER A 149 4.38 -15.34 -36.75
CA SER A 149 3.51 -16.46 -37.15
C SER A 149 3.65 -16.84 -38.63
N GLY A 150 4.26 -15.96 -39.45
CA GLY A 150 4.69 -16.24 -40.82
C GLY A 150 6.15 -16.70 -40.97
N ALA A 151 6.91 -16.80 -39.88
CA ALA A 151 8.31 -17.23 -39.89
C ALA A 151 8.43 -18.77 -40.06
N PRO A 152 9.57 -19.30 -40.54
CA PRO A 152 9.71 -20.70 -40.96
C PRO A 152 9.52 -21.78 -39.87
N ASP A 153 9.35 -21.41 -38.60
CA ASP A 153 9.58 -22.31 -37.46
C ASP A 153 8.36 -22.58 -36.56
N ASN A 154 7.12 -22.21 -36.94
CA ASN A 154 5.91 -22.43 -36.12
C ASN A 154 6.11 -22.05 -34.63
N LEU A 155 6.71 -20.88 -34.37
CA LEU A 155 6.98 -20.40 -33.02
C LEU A 155 5.68 -19.96 -32.36
N ASP A 156 5.05 -20.87 -31.61
CA ASP A 156 3.76 -20.66 -30.94
C ASP A 156 3.87 -20.66 -29.41
N GLY A 157 5.08 -20.79 -28.85
CA GLY A 157 5.31 -20.89 -27.40
C GLY A 157 5.24 -22.32 -26.84
N SER A 158 5.07 -23.34 -27.69
CA SER A 158 5.09 -24.76 -27.27
C SER A 158 6.29 -25.09 -26.38
N GLY A 159 6.01 -25.71 -25.23
CA GLY A 159 7.02 -26.07 -24.22
C GLY A 159 7.44 -24.94 -23.29
N GLN A 160 6.83 -23.76 -23.41
CA GLN A 160 6.94 -22.67 -22.44
C GLN A 160 5.76 -22.68 -21.47
N THR A 161 5.98 -22.10 -20.29
CA THR A 161 4.92 -21.80 -19.31
C THR A 161 5.02 -20.33 -18.94
N VAL A 162 3.97 -19.57 -19.21
CA VAL A 162 3.87 -18.17 -18.78
C VAL A 162 3.16 -18.11 -17.44
N GLY A 163 3.89 -17.71 -16.40
CA GLY A 163 3.35 -17.44 -15.08
C GLY A 163 2.82 -16.01 -14.98
N ILE A 164 1.57 -15.84 -14.57
CA ILE A 164 0.92 -14.53 -14.41
C ILE A 164 0.57 -14.30 -12.94
N LEU A 165 0.99 -13.16 -12.38
CA LEU A 165 0.45 -12.62 -11.13
C LEU A 165 -0.40 -11.39 -11.41
N SER A 166 -1.67 -11.43 -10.99
CA SER A 166 -2.59 -10.29 -11.10
C SER A 166 -3.70 -10.38 -10.04
N ASP A 167 -4.73 -9.56 -10.14
CA ASP A 167 -5.80 -9.43 -9.15
C ASP A 167 -6.64 -10.70 -8.98
N SER A 168 -7.07 -11.31 -10.07
CA SER A 168 -7.86 -12.53 -10.14
C SER A 168 -7.88 -13.11 -11.56
N PHE A 169 -8.38 -14.33 -11.70
CA PHE A 169 -8.53 -14.97 -13.00
C PHE A 169 -9.97 -15.28 -13.36
N ALA A 170 -10.75 -15.89 -12.47
CA ALA A 170 -12.08 -16.36 -12.83
C ALA A 170 -13.09 -16.07 -11.71
N ARG A 171 -13.21 -14.82 -11.30
CA ARG A 171 -14.09 -14.33 -10.21
C ARG A 171 -15.36 -13.69 -10.72
N THR A 172 -15.32 -13.12 -11.91
CA THR A 172 -16.42 -12.41 -12.55
C THR A 172 -17.32 -13.37 -13.35
N GLY A 173 -18.53 -12.90 -13.65
CA GLY A 173 -19.44 -13.61 -14.56
C GLY A 173 -19.01 -13.54 -16.04
N ASP A 174 -18.06 -12.66 -16.37
CA ASP A 174 -17.53 -12.54 -17.74
C ASP A 174 -16.58 -13.70 -18.04
N VAL A 175 -15.75 -14.10 -17.07
CA VAL A 175 -14.87 -15.27 -17.21
C VAL A 175 -15.56 -16.57 -16.78
N ARG A 176 -16.20 -16.58 -15.60
CA ARG A 176 -16.74 -17.82 -15.00
C ARG A 176 -18.19 -18.04 -15.42
N ASN A 177 -18.50 -19.28 -15.84
CA ASN A 177 -19.87 -19.70 -16.16
C ASN A 177 -20.21 -21.04 -15.49
N GLY A 178 -21.42 -21.55 -15.70
CA GLY A 178 -21.90 -22.79 -15.06
C GLY A 178 -21.15 -24.07 -15.44
N GLY A 179 -20.35 -24.05 -16.50
CA GLY A 179 -19.49 -25.15 -16.93
C GLY A 179 -18.06 -25.07 -16.43
N THR A 180 -17.69 -24.03 -15.69
CA THR A 180 -16.31 -23.80 -15.25
C THR A 180 -15.92 -24.69 -14.07
N THR A 181 -14.75 -25.32 -14.15
CA THR A 181 -14.12 -26.11 -13.07
C THR A 181 -12.68 -25.66 -12.86
N PRO A 182 -12.11 -25.67 -11.63
CA PRO A 182 -12.74 -26.05 -10.35
C PRO A 182 -13.83 -25.05 -9.92
N ALA A 183 -14.40 -25.21 -8.73
CA ALA A 183 -15.31 -24.22 -8.16
C ALA A 183 -14.60 -22.87 -7.96
N ALA A 184 -15.37 -21.77 -7.88
CA ALA A 184 -14.80 -20.46 -7.54
C ALA A 184 -14.01 -20.53 -6.25
N CYS A 185 -12.91 -19.76 -6.17
CA CYS A 185 -12.05 -19.72 -4.98
C CYS A 185 -11.44 -21.09 -4.67
N THR A 186 -11.03 -21.82 -5.70
CA THR A 186 -10.38 -23.12 -5.57
C THR A 186 -9.28 -23.22 -6.62
N ALA A 187 -8.06 -23.48 -6.17
CA ALA A 187 -6.92 -23.80 -7.02
C ALA A 187 -7.12 -25.13 -7.78
N GLY A 188 -6.48 -25.27 -8.94
CA GLY A 188 -6.52 -26.48 -9.76
C GLY A 188 -6.48 -26.17 -11.25
N ILE A 189 -6.74 -27.18 -12.07
CA ILE A 189 -6.78 -27.00 -13.53
C ILE A 189 -8.09 -26.33 -13.92
N LEU A 190 -8.01 -25.08 -14.35
CA LEU A 190 -9.15 -24.29 -14.78
C LEU A 190 -9.57 -24.67 -16.21
N GLU A 191 -10.82 -25.06 -16.37
CA GLU A 191 -11.43 -25.52 -17.61
C GLU A 191 -12.86 -24.98 -17.74
N GLY A 192 -13.36 -24.83 -18.97
CA GLY A 192 -14.76 -24.49 -19.25
C GLY A 192 -15.15 -23.04 -18.93
N THR A 193 -14.20 -22.11 -18.80
CA THR A 193 -14.49 -20.66 -18.71
C THR A 193 -15.10 -20.15 -20.02
N THR A 194 -15.74 -18.97 -19.97
CA THR A 194 -16.30 -18.33 -21.16
C THR A 194 -15.22 -18.07 -22.22
N PRO A 195 -14.04 -17.49 -21.90
CA PRO A 195 -12.97 -17.29 -22.89
C PRO A 195 -12.38 -18.59 -23.43
N GLN A 196 -12.31 -19.67 -22.63
CA GLN A 196 -11.90 -20.98 -23.14
C GLN A 196 -12.91 -21.57 -24.15
N ASN A 197 -14.21 -21.34 -23.94
CA ASN A 197 -15.26 -21.84 -24.81
C ASN A 197 -15.37 -21.02 -26.12
N SER A 198 -14.99 -19.74 -26.11
CA SER A 198 -14.90 -18.91 -27.33
C SER A 198 -13.59 -19.10 -28.09
N GLY A 199 -12.56 -19.66 -27.44
CA GLY A 199 -11.24 -19.90 -28.03
C GLY A 199 -10.25 -18.75 -27.81
N ASP A 200 -10.51 -17.86 -26.85
CA ASP A 200 -9.65 -16.73 -26.48
C ASP A 200 -8.65 -17.11 -25.36
N LEU A 201 -8.80 -18.30 -24.75
CA LEU A 201 -7.87 -18.88 -23.79
C LEU A 201 -7.57 -20.37 -24.10
N PRO A 202 -6.42 -20.91 -23.65
CA PRO A 202 -6.11 -22.32 -23.79
C PRO A 202 -7.06 -23.18 -22.95
N SER A 203 -7.35 -24.40 -23.42
CA SER A 203 -8.34 -25.30 -22.80
C SER A 203 -8.06 -25.66 -21.34
N GLN A 204 -6.82 -25.49 -20.88
CA GLN A 204 -6.38 -25.74 -19.51
C GLN A 204 -5.44 -24.62 -19.05
N ILE A 205 -5.66 -24.15 -17.82
CA ILE A 205 -4.80 -23.19 -17.13
C ILE A 205 -4.49 -23.75 -15.74
N ASP A 206 -3.23 -23.68 -15.30
CA ASP A 206 -2.84 -24.06 -13.93
C ASP A 206 -3.15 -22.91 -12.97
N LEU A 207 -4.28 -22.99 -12.28
CA LEU A 207 -4.71 -21.98 -11.31
C LEU A 207 -4.09 -22.29 -9.94
N ARG A 208 -2.97 -21.64 -9.64
CA ARG A 208 -2.22 -21.80 -8.38
C ARG A 208 -2.97 -21.18 -7.20
N SER A 209 -3.59 -20.02 -7.44
CA SER A 209 -4.45 -19.33 -6.49
C SER A 209 -5.38 -18.36 -7.23
N ASP A 210 -6.64 -18.29 -6.80
CA ASP A 210 -7.65 -17.29 -7.21
C ASP A 210 -8.58 -16.97 -6.02
N ASP A 211 -7.96 -17.03 -4.83
CA ASP A 211 -8.61 -17.04 -3.53
C ASP A 211 -8.42 -15.70 -2.83
N ALA A 212 -9.23 -14.70 -3.19
CA ALA A 212 -9.66 -13.74 -2.18
C ALA A 212 -10.28 -14.59 -1.06
N SER A 213 -9.83 -14.39 0.18
CA SER A 213 -10.10 -15.23 1.35
C SER A 213 -11.49 -15.88 1.32
N SER A 214 -11.64 -17.14 1.75
CA SER A 214 -12.90 -17.89 1.63
C SER A 214 -14.15 -17.21 2.25
N ALA A 215 -13.99 -16.12 3.02
CA ALA A 215 -15.07 -15.28 3.53
C ALA A 215 -15.61 -14.27 2.48
N ASP A 216 -14.82 -13.92 1.46
CA ASP A 216 -15.12 -12.99 0.36
C ASP A 216 -15.57 -13.71 -0.92
N CYS A 217 -15.78 -15.03 -0.84
CA CYS A 217 -16.31 -15.85 -1.92
C CYS A 217 -17.86 -15.81 -1.90
N PRO A 218 -18.48 -14.63 -2.04
CA PRO A 218 -18.75 -14.07 -3.37
C PRO A 218 -18.64 -12.52 -3.50
N ASN A 219 -18.18 -11.80 -2.47
CA ASN A 219 -18.03 -10.35 -2.51
C ASN A 219 -16.65 -9.99 -3.08
N ALA A 220 -16.51 -10.19 -4.39
CA ALA A 220 -15.41 -9.74 -5.22
C ALA A 220 -15.45 -8.20 -5.40
N GLY A 221 -15.52 -7.45 -4.31
CA GLY A 221 -15.28 -6.02 -4.37
C GLY A 221 -13.83 -5.84 -4.79
N ASP A 222 -13.62 -5.34 -6.00
CA ASP A 222 -12.37 -5.06 -6.69
C ASP A 222 -11.92 -6.14 -7.70
N ASN A 223 -11.99 -7.45 -7.44
CA ASN A 223 -11.52 -8.46 -8.42
C ASN A 223 -12.28 -8.45 -9.77
N ILE A 224 -11.62 -8.04 -10.86
CA ILE A 224 -12.23 -7.91 -12.20
C ILE A 224 -11.59 -8.81 -13.28
N ASP A 225 -10.81 -9.80 -12.87
CA ASP A 225 -10.19 -10.81 -13.72
C ASP A 225 -9.16 -10.25 -14.73
N GLU A 226 -8.31 -9.32 -14.30
CA GLU A 226 -7.21 -8.78 -15.11
C GLU A 226 -6.20 -9.86 -15.46
N GLY A 227 -6.00 -10.84 -14.58
CA GLY A 227 -5.20 -12.03 -14.85
C GLY A 227 -5.70 -12.84 -16.04
N ALA A 228 -7.03 -12.94 -16.23
CA ALA A 228 -7.58 -13.58 -17.42
C ALA A 228 -7.37 -12.71 -18.66
N ALA A 229 -7.55 -11.39 -18.56
CA ALA A 229 -7.28 -10.48 -19.67
C ALA A 229 -5.80 -10.54 -20.11
N MET A 230 -4.86 -10.58 -19.17
CA MET A 230 -3.43 -10.80 -19.45
C MET A 230 -3.18 -12.15 -20.14
N ALA A 231 -3.86 -13.21 -19.70
CA ALA A 231 -3.74 -14.52 -20.29
C ALA A 231 -4.27 -14.59 -21.73
N GLU A 232 -5.34 -13.86 -22.05
CA GLU A 232 -5.84 -13.73 -23.42
C GLU A 232 -4.78 -13.07 -24.33
N LEU A 233 -4.09 -12.01 -23.85
CA LEU A 233 -2.97 -11.40 -24.60
C LEU A 233 -1.84 -12.39 -24.87
N VAL A 234 -1.49 -13.18 -23.86
CA VAL A 234 -0.45 -14.20 -23.97
C VAL A 234 -0.86 -15.26 -24.99
N TYR A 235 -2.10 -15.73 -24.94
CA TYR A 235 -2.61 -16.76 -25.84
C TYR A 235 -2.72 -16.29 -27.29
N ASP A 236 -3.11 -15.04 -27.52
CA ASP A 236 -3.11 -14.39 -28.84
C ASP A 236 -1.71 -14.36 -29.49
N ILE A 237 -0.66 -14.23 -28.68
CA ILE A 237 0.74 -14.15 -29.13
C ILE A 237 1.39 -15.54 -29.23
N ALA A 238 1.14 -16.40 -28.23
CA ALA A 238 1.82 -17.67 -28.01
C ALA A 238 0.80 -18.76 -27.64
N PRO A 239 -0.04 -19.22 -28.59
CA PRO A 239 -1.14 -20.14 -28.31
C PRO A 239 -0.71 -21.55 -27.89
N GLY A 240 0.55 -21.92 -28.09
CA GLY A 240 1.14 -23.18 -27.64
C GLY A 240 1.74 -23.12 -26.23
N ALA A 241 1.84 -21.94 -25.62
CA ALA A 241 2.35 -21.80 -24.25
C ALA A 241 1.33 -22.30 -23.22
N ASN A 242 1.81 -22.97 -22.18
CA ASN A 242 0.99 -23.20 -20.99
C ASN A 242 0.86 -21.90 -20.20
N ILE A 243 -0.26 -21.72 -19.51
CA ILE A 243 -0.48 -20.57 -18.64
C ILE A 243 -0.67 -21.08 -17.21
N ALA A 244 0.09 -20.50 -16.29
CA ALA A 244 -0.09 -20.66 -14.86
C ALA A 244 -0.45 -19.30 -14.26
N PHE A 245 -1.42 -19.27 -13.35
CA PHE A 245 -1.86 -18.05 -12.71
C PHE A 245 -1.77 -18.15 -11.20
N HIS A 246 -1.27 -17.11 -10.56
CA HIS A 246 -1.31 -16.95 -9.12
C HIS A 246 -1.86 -15.57 -8.78
N GLN A 247 -2.94 -15.50 -7.99
CA GLN A 247 -3.44 -14.23 -7.50
C GLN A 247 -2.37 -13.48 -6.67
N ALA A 248 -2.23 -12.18 -6.90
CA ALA A 248 -1.27 -11.32 -6.22
C ALA A 248 -1.41 -11.30 -4.69
N GLY A 249 -2.59 -11.65 -4.17
CA GLY A 249 -2.85 -11.72 -2.73
C GLY A 249 -2.94 -10.32 -2.10
N PRO A 250 -3.36 -10.23 -0.83
CA PRO A 250 -3.67 -8.94 -0.22
C PRO A 250 -2.44 -8.07 0.09
N GLY A 251 -1.21 -8.59 -0.01
CA GLY A 251 -0.02 -7.86 0.43
C GLY A 251 1.31 -8.44 -0.05
N ILE A 252 2.38 -7.70 0.21
CA ILE A 252 3.78 -7.97 -0.16
C ILE A 252 4.22 -9.42 0.10
N ALA A 253 3.85 -10.00 1.25
CA ALA A 253 4.24 -11.35 1.63
C ALA A 253 3.59 -12.43 0.74
N GLY A 254 2.31 -12.24 0.39
CA GLY A 254 1.59 -13.16 -0.49
C GLY A 254 2.06 -13.05 -1.92
N PHE A 255 2.34 -11.84 -2.36
CA PHE A 255 2.88 -11.57 -3.69
C PHE A 255 4.26 -12.21 -3.89
N ALA A 256 5.19 -12.01 -2.94
CA ALA A 256 6.51 -12.65 -3.00
C ALA A 256 6.42 -14.19 -3.02
N SER A 257 5.50 -14.78 -2.23
CA SER A 257 5.24 -16.22 -2.27
C SER A 257 4.66 -16.68 -3.61
N GLY A 258 3.80 -15.87 -4.24
CA GLY A 258 3.25 -16.18 -5.57
C GLY A 258 4.32 -16.18 -6.65
N ILE A 259 5.27 -15.24 -6.60
CA ILE A 259 6.44 -15.25 -7.49
C ILE A 259 7.27 -16.53 -7.27
N ASP A 260 7.58 -16.85 -6.01
CA ASP A 260 8.33 -18.06 -5.67
C ASP A 260 7.59 -19.33 -6.16
N ASP A 261 6.26 -19.43 -6.02
CA ASP A 261 5.46 -20.57 -6.51
C ASP A 261 5.48 -20.68 -8.04
N LEU A 262 5.27 -19.56 -8.75
CA LEU A 262 5.30 -19.59 -10.22
C LEU A 262 6.67 -19.97 -10.77
N CYS A 263 7.74 -19.43 -10.19
CA CYS A 263 9.11 -19.65 -10.67
C CYS A 263 9.74 -20.95 -10.16
N THR A 264 9.12 -21.64 -9.19
CA THR A 264 9.59 -22.94 -8.71
C THR A 264 9.24 -24.03 -9.73
N PRO A 265 10.18 -24.93 -10.10
CA PRO A 265 9.91 -26.03 -11.01
C PRO A 265 8.75 -26.92 -10.56
N THR A 266 8.01 -27.49 -11.52
CA THR A 266 6.92 -28.44 -11.22
C THR A 266 7.41 -29.69 -10.47
N SER A 267 8.67 -30.09 -10.65
CA SER A 267 9.29 -31.18 -9.89
C SER A 267 9.39 -30.90 -8.39
N ASP A 268 9.40 -29.62 -8.02
CA ASP A 268 9.53 -29.14 -6.64
C ASP A 268 8.20 -28.58 -6.10
N GLY A 269 7.11 -28.73 -6.87
CA GLY A 269 5.73 -28.40 -6.46
C GLY A 269 5.24 -27.01 -6.90
N GLY A 270 6.06 -26.21 -7.58
CA GLY A 270 5.66 -24.93 -8.16
C GLY A 270 5.00 -25.06 -9.53
N ALA A 271 4.78 -23.93 -10.21
CA ALA A 271 4.16 -23.90 -11.54
C ALA A 271 5.14 -24.17 -12.69
N GLY A 272 6.45 -24.01 -12.45
CA GLY A 272 7.49 -24.19 -13.45
C GLY A 272 7.42 -23.20 -14.61
N ALA A 273 7.10 -21.94 -14.32
CA ALA A 273 7.12 -20.87 -15.30
C ALA A 273 8.50 -20.74 -15.96
N THR A 274 8.51 -20.52 -17.27
CA THR A 274 9.72 -20.20 -18.04
C THR A 274 9.82 -18.70 -18.36
N VAL A 275 8.72 -17.97 -18.19
CA VAL A 275 8.62 -16.51 -18.14
C VAL A 275 7.56 -16.16 -17.10
N ALA A 276 7.79 -15.14 -16.27
CA ALA A 276 6.82 -14.65 -15.29
C ALA A 276 6.50 -13.17 -15.53
N VAL A 277 5.25 -12.78 -15.31
CA VAL A 277 4.77 -11.41 -15.49
C VAL A 277 3.79 -11.00 -14.39
N ASP A 278 3.83 -9.74 -13.99
CA ASP A 278 2.85 -9.13 -13.09
C ASP A 278 2.45 -7.70 -13.50
N ASP A 279 1.30 -7.26 -12.99
CA ASP A 279 0.78 -5.90 -13.18
C ASP A 279 0.42 -5.18 -11.88
N ILE A 280 0.94 -5.66 -10.73
CA ILE A 280 0.50 -5.21 -9.41
C ILE A 280 1.55 -4.37 -8.71
N ILE A 281 1.09 -3.25 -8.16
CA ILE A 281 1.87 -2.35 -7.30
C ILE A 281 1.34 -2.44 -5.86
N TYR A 282 2.25 -2.58 -4.89
CA TYR A 282 1.93 -2.33 -3.48
C TYR A 282 2.55 -1.01 -3.04
N PHE A 283 1.73 -0.13 -2.44
CA PHE A 283 2.20 1.20 -2.03
C PHE A 283 3.30 1.17 -0.98
N ALA A 284 3.49 0.10 -0.20
CA ALA A 284 4.54 0.03 0.82
C ALA A 284 5.85 -0.63 0.33
N GLN A 285 6.02 -0.82 -0.98
CA GLN A 285 7.26 -1.37 -1.52
C GLN A 285 8.40 -0.38 -1.52
N LEU A 286 9.58 -0.87 -1.17
CA LEU A 286 10.73 -0.03 -0.86
C LEU A 286 11.37 0.49 -2.15
N MET A 287 11.55 1.82 -2.23
CA MET A 287 12.13 2.51 -3.40
C MET A 287 13.65 2.48 -3.41
N TYR A 288 14.26 2.51 -2.24
CA TYR A 288 15.72 2.68 -2.08
C TYR A 288 16.47 1.39 -1.77
N GLN A 289 15.76 0.26 -1.63
CA GLN A 289 16.36 -1.02 -1.24
C GLN A 289 15.49 -2.19 -1.69
N ALA A 290 16.12 -3.37 -1.78
CA ALA A 290 15.40 -4.60 -2.10
C ALA A 290 14.45 -4.98 -0.97
N ASP A 291 13.17 -5.06 -1.29
CA ASP A 291 12.11 -5.61 -0.45
C ASP A 291 11.91 -7.12 -0.72
N PRO A 292 11.03 -7.81 0.01
CA PRO A 292 10.75 -9.23 -0.24
C PRO A 292 10.28 -9.55 -1.66
N VAL A 293 9.55 -8.64 -2.32
CA VAL A 293 9.02 -8.86 -3.66
C VAL A 293 10.13 -8.79 -4.71
N SER A 294 10.88 -7.69 -4.73
CA SER A 294 12.03 -7.50 -5.62
C SER A 294 13.09 -8.58 -5.41
N GLN A 295 13.23 -9.09 -4.17
CA GLN A 295 14.10 -10.23 -3.90
C GLN A 295 13.58 -11.54 -4.51
N ALA A 296 12.27 -11.81 -4.45
CA ALA A 296 11.64 -12.96 -5.11
C ALA A 296 11.77 -12.86 -6.64
N ALA A 297 11.45 -11.71 -7.24
CA ALA A 297 11.64 -11.45 -8.67
C ALA A 297 13.11 -11.64 -9.09
N SER A 298 14.06 -11.14 -8.29
CA SER A 298 15.50 -11.33 -8.53
C SER A 298 15.92 -12.79 -8.47
N ASN A 299 15.32 -13.59 -7.58
CA ASN A 299 15.61 -15.02 -7.49
C ASN A 299 15.02 -15.79 -8.67
N CYS A 300 13.82 -15.43 -9.12
CA CYS A 300 13.23 -15.94 -10.36
C CYS A 300 14.19 -15.69 -11.56
N HIS A 301 14.67 -14.45 -11.71
CA HIS A 301 15.66 -14.09 -12.74
C HIS A 301 16.97 -14.88 -12.63
N LYS A 302 17.53 -15.02 -11.42
CA LYS A 302 18.75 -15.80 -11.16
C LYS A 302 18.59 -17.29 -11.51
N SER A 303 17.37 -17.82 -11.44
CA SER A 303 17.03 -19.18 -11.88
C SER A 303 16.87 -19.31 -13.40
N GLY A 304 17.13 -18.23 -14.16
CA GLY A 304 17.06 -18.22 -15.62
C GLY A 304 15.67 -17.90 -16.19
N ILE A 305 14.72 -17.49 -15.35
CA ILE A 305 13.35 -17.18 -15.73
C ILE A 305 13.21 -15.65 -15.84
N PRO A 306 12.96 -15.07 -17.03
CA PRO A 306 12.68 -13.64 -17.14
C PRO A 306 11.44 -13.27 -16.33
N TYR A 307 11.55 -12.18 -15.55
CA TYR A 307 10.46 -11.62 -14.77
C TYR A 307 10.16 -10.20 -15.27
N LEU A 308 8.93 -9.94 -15.70
CA LEU A 308 8.47 -8.66 -16.23
C LEU A 308 7.41 -8.07 -15.31
N THR A 309 7.55 -6.80 -14.96
CA THR A 309 6.60 -6.11 -14.06
C THR A 309 6.13 -4.81 -14.68
N ALA A 310 4.89 -4.42 -14.38
CA ALA A 310 4.38 -3.12 -14.78
C ALA A 310 5.18 -1.98 -14.11
N ALA A 311 5.53 -0.96 -14.91
CA ALA A 311 6.21 0.22 -14.38
C ALA A 311 5.29 1.14 -13.55
N GLY A 312 3.97 0.94 -13.63
CA GLY A 312 2.97 1.93 -13.25
C GLY A 312 2.65 2.87 -14.41
N ASN A 313 1.55 3.60 -14.29
CA ASN A 313 0.99 4.41 -15.38
C ASN A 313 0.43 5.74 -14.87
N ASN A 314 1.08 6.27 -13.85
CA ASN A 314 0.84 7.60 -13.30
C ASN A 314 1.79 8.63 -13.92
N ALA A 315 2.22 8.40 -15.17
CA ALA A 315 3.10 9.26 -15.95
C ALA A 315 4.28 9.83 -15.13
N ASN A 316 4.34 11.16 -15.01
CA ASN A 316 5.40 11.89 -14.31
C ASN A 316 4.90 12.53 -13.00
N LEU A 317 4.04 11.82 -12.27
CA LEU A 317 3.49 12.26 -10.99
C LEU A 317 4.42 11.90 -9.81
N ALA A 318 5.70 12.24 -9.92
CA ALA A 318 6.67 11.99 -8.86
C ALA A 318 7.78 13.06 -8.80
N PHE A 319 8.40 13.16 -7.63
CA PHE A 319 9.61 13.95 -7.36
C PHE A 319 10.69 13.04 -6.80
N HIS A 320 11.94 13.29 -7.16
CA HIS A 320 13.13 12.74 -6.52
C HIS A 320 14.09 13.89 -6.24
N GLU A 321 14.26 14.21 -4.96
CA GLU A 321 14.98 15.40 -4.54
C GLU A 321 16.00 15.07 -3.45
N THR A 322 17.04 15.89 -3.38
CA THR A 322 17.85 16.01 -2.17
C THR A 322 17.07 16.83 -1.15
N TYR A 323 16.95 16.32 0.08
CA TYR A 323 16.29 17.06 1.15
C TYR A 323 17.12 18.32 1.51
N VAL A 324 16.53 19.48 1.23
CA VAL A 324 17.00 20.79 1.65
C VAL A 324 16.13 21.28 2.79
N ASP A 325 16.70 21.31 3.98
CA ASP A 325 16.11 21.89 5.18
C ASP A 325 15.96 23.43 5.02
N SER A 326 14.76 23.94 5.30
CA SER A 326 14.45 25.37 5.14
C SER A 326 14.92 26.23 6.31
N ASP A 327 15.12 25.64 7.49
CA ASP A 327 15.75 26.24 8.66
C ASP A 327 16.84 25.32 9.24
N PRO A 328 18.05 25.28 8.63
CA PRO A 328 19.13 24.39 9.07
C PRO A 328 19.68 24.72 10.46
N THR A 329 19.16 25.75 11.12
CA THR A 329 19.51 26.10 12.50
C THR A 329 18.55 25.47 13.51
N ASP A 330 17.38 25.02 13.08
CA ASP A 330 16.38 24.30 13.86
C ASP A 330 16.43 22.79 13.57
N ASN A 331 17.51 22.13 14.01
CA ASN A 331 17.59 20.67 13.96
C ASN A 331 16.75 20.10 15.12
N ALA A 332 15.43 20.08 14.99
CA ALA A 332 14.52 19.61 16.03
C ALA A 332 14.86 18.19 16.51
N ASP A 333 15.71 18.08 17.53
CA ASP A 333 16.12 16.82 18.16
C ASP A 333 15.01 16.34 19.11
N GLY A 334 13.85 15.95 18.56
CA GLY A 334 12.75 15.34 19.31
C GLY A 334 11.91 16.31 20.16
N ASN A 335 11.91 17.60 19.83
CA ASN A 335 10.92 18.56 20.28
C ASN A 335 10.21 19.13 19.06
N PHE A 336 8.88 18.93 18.96
CA PHE A 336 8.03 19.64 17.99
C PHE A 336 8.39 21.13 18.08
N PRO A 337 8.92 21.78 17.02
CA PRO A 337 8.85 23.24 16.94
C PRO A 337 7.37 23.52 17.03
N SER A 338 6.91 24.30 18.03
CA SER A 338 5.49 24.65 18.17
C SER A 338 4.92 24.86 16.78
N ASP A 339 3.83 24.14 16.47
CA ASP A 339 2.84 24.16 15.38
C ASP A 339 2.77 25.39 14.43
N SER A 340 3.53 26.44 14.70
CA SER A 340 3.82 27.63 13.92
C SER A 340 5.15 27.70 13.14
N GLU A 341 6.15 26.81 13.32
CA GLU A 341 7.52 27.08 12.81
C GLU A 341 7.98 26.43 11.50
N GLY A 342 7.22 25.52 10.89
CA GLY A 342 7.29 25.29 9.45
C GLY A 342 8.69 25.05 8.86
N ASP A 343 9.49 24.19 9.51
CA ASP A 343 10.66 23.62 8.86
C ASP A 343 10.22 22.49 7.92
N TYR A 344 10.34 22.75 6.63
CA TYR A 344 10.00 21.83 5.57
C TYR A 344 11.15 21.74 4.57
N HIS A 345 11.05 20.74 3.71
CA HIS A 345 11.82 20.74 2.49
C HIS A 345 11.60 22.03 1.68
N GLN A 346 12.68 22.76 1.41
CA GLN A 346 12.70 23.86 0.46
C GLN A 346 12.85 23.33 -0.98
N TRP A 347 11.81 23.52 -1.77
CA TRP A 347 11.77 23.19 -3.20
C TRP A 347 12.65 24.14 -4.03
N SER A 348 13.00 23.73 -5.24
CA SER A 348 13.86 24.48 -6.17
C SER A 348 13.38 25.92 -6.47
N ASN A 349 12.07 26.16 -6.39
CA ASN A 349 11.44 27.46 -6.56
C ASN A 349 11.46 28.35 -5.29
N GLY A 350 12.05 27.87 -4.19
CA GLY A 350 12.16 28.53 -2.89
C GLY A 350 10.94 28.39 -1.98
N SER A 351 9.90 27.68 -2.42
CA SER A 351 8.73 27.38 -1.59
C SER A 351 9.02 26.23 -0.64
N ASN A 352 8.33 26.20 0.50
CA ASN A 352 8.42 25.12 1.48
C ASN A 352 7.35 24.03 1.26
N LYS A 353 6.44 24.26 0.31
CA LYS A 353 5.31 23.36 -0.02
C LYS A 353 5.05 23.35 -1.52
N ILE A 354 4.59 22.22 -2.05
CA ILE A 354 4.09 22.10 -3.43
C ILE A 354 2.59 22.30 -3.45
N ALA A 355 2.09 23.15 -4.34
CA ALA A 355 0.67 23.26 -4.63
C ALA A 355 0.20 22.10 -5.53
N VAL A 356 -0.95 21.53 -5.19
CA VAL A 356 -1.69 20.56 -6.01
C VAL A 356 -3.13 21.03 -6.14
N THR A 357 -3.60 21.27 -7.37
CA THR A 357 -4.99 21.63 -7.64
C THR A 357 -5.81 20.38 -7.94
N LEU A 358 -6.97 20.27 -7.29
CA LEU A 358 -7.92 19.18 -7.45
C LEU A 358 -9.27 19.74 -7.88
N GLN A 359 -9.92 19.13 -8.85
CA GLN A 359 -11.34 19.32 -9.13
C GLN A 359 -12.19 18.63 -8.04
N ASN A 360 -13.46 19.00 -7.98
CA ASN A 360 -14.37 18.37 -7.02
C ASN A 360 -14.54 16.87 -7.34
N GLY A 361 -14.34 16.03 -6.33
CA GLY A 361 -14.37 14.57 -6.42
C GLY A 361 -13.03 13.95 -6.81
N GLU A 362 -12.00 14.76 -7.09
CA GLU A 362 -10.66 14.24 -7.33
C GLU A 362 -9.96 13.92 -6.01
N SER A 363 -9.19 12.85 -6.03
CA SER A 363 -8.38 12.42 -4.89
C SER A 363 -7.05 11.87 -5.35
N PHE A 364 -6.06 11.92 -4.45
CA PHE A 364 -4.82 11.21 -4.65
C PHE A 364 -4.30 10.65 -3.33
N ARG A 365 -3.44 9.65 -3.47
CA ARG A 365 -2.52 9.19 -2.45
C ARG A 365 -1.11 9.68 -2.78
N ALA A 366 -0.46 10.33 -1.83
CA ALA A 366 0.97 10.61 -1.90
C ALA A 366 1.73 9.59 -1.06
N VAL A 367 2.85 9.11 -1.58
CA VAL A 367 3.77 8.16 -0.93
C VAL A 367 5.16 8.77 -0.91
N LEU A 368 5.70 8.98 0.28
CA LEU A 368 7.04 9.49 0.54
C LEU A 368 7.92 8.35 1.04
N GLN A 369 9.12 8.21 0.48
CA GLN A 369 10.19 7.37 1.03
C GLN A 369 11.53 8.09 0.89
N TRP A 370 12.48 7.77 1.76
CA TRP A 370 13.83 8.34 1.72
C TRP A 370 14.90 7.27 1.84
N ASN A 371 16.14 7.64 1.48
CA ASN A 371 17.28 6.73 1.32
C ASN A 371 17.89 6.20 2.64
N GLN A 372 17.05 5.86 3.60
CA GLN A 372 17.44 5.25 4.89
C GLN A 372 17.16 3.74 4.89
N PRO A 373 17.82 2.96 5.78
CA PRO A 373 17.58 1.53 5.82
C PRO A 373 16.22 1.21 6.42
N ALA A 374 15.36 0.48 5.70
CA ALA A 374 14.09 0.02 6.28
C ALA A 374 14.28 -1.22 7.14
N LEU A 375 13.60 -1.23 8.28
CA LEU A 375 13.69 -2.27 9.30
C LEU A 375 12.99 -3.57 8.91
N SER A 376 12.11 -3.52 7.92
CA SER A 376 11.41 -4.67 7.42
C SER A 376 12.15 -5.51 6.38
N VAL A 377 13.34 -5.09 5.97
CA VAL A 377 14.22 -5.94 5.18
C VAL A 377 14.75 -7.03 6.10
N PRO A 378 14.52 -8.33 5.80
CA PRO A 378 14.85 -9.41 6.74
C PRO A 378 16.33 -9.47 7.16
N ASP A 379 17.24 -9.03 6.29
CA ASP A 379 18.68 -9.00 6.57
C ASP A 379 19.12 -7.77 7.39
N ASN A 380 18.23 -6.79 7.59
CA ASN A 380 18.50 -5.59 8.36
C ASN A 380 18.17 -5.79 9.86
N THR A 381 19.14 -6.33 10.60
CA THR A 381 18.92 -6.75 12.00
C THR A 381 19.31 -5.71 13.04
N SER A 382 19.91 -4.57 12.65
CA SER A 382 20.44 -3.59 13.63
C SER A 382 20.44 -2.13 13.19
N ASN A 383 20.18 -1.81 11.93
CA ASN A 383 20.40 -0.47 11.39
C ASN A 383 19.06 0.09 10.90
N GLY A 384 18.33 0.82 11.73
CA GLY A 384 17.11 1.50 11.26
C GLY A 384 17.38 2.89 10.71
N PRO A 385 16.33 3.61 10.25
CA PRO A 385 16.47 5.00 9.83
C PRO A 385 17.00 5.88 10.97
N GLN A 386 17.94 6.77 10.65
CA GLN A 386 18.53 7.72 11.61
C GLN A 386 17.95 9.14 11.48
N ILE A 387 16.89 9.27 10.68
CA ILE A 387 16.11 10.47 10.50
C ILE A 387 14.65 10.09 10.27
N ASP A 388 13.77 10.94 10.76
CA ASP A 388 12.33 10.90 10.59
C ASP A 388 11.88 12.11 9.73
N LEU A 389 11.12 11.82 8.68
CA LEU A 389 10.51 12.80 7.80
C LEU A 389 8.98 12.62 7.83
N ASP A 390 8.25 13.67 8.15
CA ASP A 390 6.79 13.68 8.15
C ASP A 390 6.24 14.21 6.82
N LEU A 391 5.04 13.75 6.44
CA LEU A 391 4.33 14.20 5.24
C LEU A 391 3.01 14.89 5.60
N HIS A 392 2.87 16.16 5.21
CA HIS A 392 1.71 17.00 5.53
C HIS A 392 1.00 17.53 4.28
N VAL A 393 -0.32 17.66 4.36
CA VAL A 393 -1.17 18.35 3.39
C VAL A 393 -1.83 19.53 4.08
N HIS A 394 -1.74 20.72 3.49
CA HIS A 394 -2.26 21.97 4.06
C HIS A 394 -3.31 22.65 3.18
N ASP A 395 -4.11 23.53 3.79
CA ASP A 395 -5.10 24.39 3.12
C ASP A 395 -4.50 25.68 2.51
N GLY A 396 -3.21 25.94 2.71
CA GLY A 396 -2.54 27.13 2.24
C GLY A 396 -1.01 27.00 2.17
N PRO A 397 -0.32 27.94 1.50
CA PRO A 397 1.13 27.90 1.33
C PRO A 397 1.92 28.42 2.55
N SER A 398 1.27 29.14 3.46
CA SER A 398 1.92 29.71 4.67
C SER A 398 2.39 28.60 5.61
N SER A 399 3.46 28.82 6.40
CA SER A 399 3.83 27.90 7.49
C SER A 399 2.71 27.72 8.51
N THR A 400 1.85 28.74 8.68
CA THR A 400 0.72 28.75 9.63
C THR A 400 -0.61 28.21 9.04
N SER A 401 -0.60 27.63 7.84
CA SER A 401 -1.80 27.06 7.20
C SER A 401 -2.28 25.80 7.93
N SER A 402 -3.59 25.57 7.98
CA SER A 402 -4.17 24.40 8.64
C SER A 402 -3.73 23.11 7.95
N ILE A 403 -3.46 22.06 8.73
CA ILE A 403 -3.21 20.72 8.22
C ILE A 403 -4.57 20.07 7.88
N LEU A 404 -4.69 19.54 6.67
CA LEU A 404 -5.84 18.80 6.14
C LEU A 404 -5.66 17.28 6.29
N ALA A 405 -4.44 16.79 6.13
CA ALA A 405 -4.05 15.40 6.30
C ALA A 405 -2.56 15.32 6.66
N GLU A 406 -2.15 14.30 7.40
CA GLU A 406 -0.78 14.12 7.87
C GLU A 406 -0.45 12.63 8.00
N SER A 407 0.84 12.34 7.92
CA SER A 407 1.46 11.03 8.07
C SER A 407 2.76 11.28 8.84
N ILE A 408 2.79 10.83 10.09
CA ILE A 408 3.72 11.30 11.14
C ILE A 408 4.27 10.16 12.02
N GLU A 409 4.49 8.99 11.41
CA GLU A 409 4.94 7.83 12.19
C GLU A 409 6.39 8.03 12.61
N ASP A 410 6.79 7.58 13.80
CA ASP A 410 8.19 7.73 14.21
C ASP A 410 9.09 6.72 13.48
N GLN A 411 9.88 7.17 12.49
CA GLN A 411 10.86 6.29 11.82
C GLN A 411 12.22 6.23 12.52
N LEU A 412 12.49 7.12 13.47
CA LEU A 412 13.82 7.23 14.07
C LEU A 412 14.17 5.98 14.88
N ALA A 413 15.11 5.21 14.36
CA ALA A 413 15.46 3.88 14.83
C ALA A 413 16.97 3.72 15.02
N PHE A 414 17.45 3.93 16.25
CA PHE A 414 18.85 3.66 16.59
C PHE A 414 19.17 2.15 16.72
N ASN A 415 18.16 1.28 16.67
CA ASN A 415 18.28 -0.17 16.62
C ASN A 415 17.01 -0.78 15.98
N SER A 416 17.01 -2.08 15.71
CA SER A 416 15.89 -2.78 15.06
C SER A 416 14.64 -2.97 15.94
N ALA A 417 14.66 -2.59 17.21
CA ALA A 417 13.54 -2.81 18.14
C ALA A 417 12.60 -1.60 18.33
N SER A 418 12.87 -0.45 17.68
CA SER A 418 12.11 0.81 17.80
C SER A 418 12.20 1.66 16.52
N GLY A 419 11.13 2.37 16.12
CA GLY A 419 11.07 3.22 14.90
C GLY A 419 10.11 2.71 13.81
N ALA A 420 10.46 2.80 12.51
CA ALA A 420 9.65 2.30 11.38
C ALA A 420 10.50 2.26 10.09
N ASP A 421 10.00 1.66 9.02
CA ASP A 421 10.50 1.83 7.65
C ASP A 421 10.39 3.31 7.21
N PRO A 422 11.35 3.85 6.40
CA PRO A 422 11.36 5.23 5.92
C PRO A 422 10.25 5.47 4.89
N PHE A 423 9.03 5.59 5.38
CA PHE A 423 7.80 5.57 4.61
C PHE A 423 6.73 6.46 5.25
N GLU A 424 6.19 7.38 4.48
CA GLU A 424 4.98 8.12 4.84
C GLU A 424 3.95 8.10 3.70
N THR A 425 2.67 8.15 4.04
CA THR A 425 1.60 8.25 3.05
C THR A 425 0.38 9.01 3.53
N VAL A 426 -0.10 9.93 2.70
CA VAL A 426 -1.34 10.68 2.93
C VAL A 426 -2.31 10.44 1.79
N THR A 427 -3.60 10.45 2.07
CA THR A 427 -4.66 10.45 1.04
C THR A 427 -5.54 11.67 1.27
N ILE A 428 -5.85 12.39 0.20
CA ILE A 428 -6.72 13.57 0.23
C ILE A 428 -7.73 13.50 -0.91
N GLU A 429 -8.96 13.93 -0.64
CA GLU A 429 -10.04 14.07 -1.62
C GLU A 429 -10.63 15.47 -1.52
N ASN A 430 -10.86 16.11 -2.67
CA ASN A 430 -11.52 17.41 -2.71
C ASN A 430 -13.04 17.24 -2.77
N ASN A 431 -13.70 17.48 -1.63
CA ASN A 431 -15.16 17.44 -1.49
C ASN A 431 -15.80 18.83 -1.37
N SER A 432 -15.12 19.89 -1.81
CA SER A 432 -15.54 21.29 -1.59
C SER A 432 -16.68 21.77 -2.49
N GLY A 433 -17.10 21.00 -3.50
CA GLY A 433 -18.08 21.38 -4.51
C GLY A 433 -17.52 22.20 -5.68
N GLY A 434 -16.21 22.50 -5.68
CA GLY A 434 -15.50 23.18 -6.76
C GLY A 434 -14.02 22.79 -6.80
N SER A 435 -13.24 23.45 -7.65
CA SER A 435 -11.78 23.27 -7.65
C SER A 435 -11.17 23.84 -6.36
N ALA A 436 -10.24 23.10 -5.77
CA ALA A 436 -9.49 23.49 -4.57
C ALA A 436 -8.00 23.21 -4.76
N THR A 437 -7.14 24.02 -4.14
CA THR A 437 -5.70 23.79 -4.11
C THR A 437 -5.27 23.42 -2.71
N VAL A 438 -4.52 22.33 -2.60
CA VAL A 438 -3.88 21.87 -1.36
C VAL A 438 -2.35 22.02 -1.48
N TYR A 439 -1.65 22.00 -0.36
CA TYR A 439 -0.21 22.25 -0.32
C TYR A 439 0.52 21.14 0.43
N ILE A 440 1.48 20.47 -0.22
CA ILE A 440 2.21 19.33 0.32
C ILE A 440 3.54 19.80 0.91
N GLY A 441 3.76 19.51 2.19
CA GLY A 441 5.00 19.78 2.91
C GLY A 441 5.64 18.48 3.39
N ILE A 442 6.98 18.44 3.39
CA ILE A 442 7.77 17.36 3.99
C ILE A 442 8.60 17.97 5.11
N SER A 443 8.32 17.64 6.36
CA SER A 443 9.05 18.20 7.50
C SER A 443 10.11 17.24 8.02
N HIS A 444 11.22 17.78 8.53
CA HIS A 444 12.20 17.01 9.28
C HIS A 444 11.73 16.96 10.74
N TRP A 445 11.28 15.78 11.18
CA TRP A 445 10.75 15.61 12.52
C TRP A 445 11.85 15.43 13.57
N ALA A 446 12.79 14.53 13.29
CA ALA A 446 13.86 14.18 14.22
C ALA A 446 15.05 13.52 13.52
N GLY A 447 16.20 13.49 14.19
CA GLY A 447 17.39 12.78 13.73
C GLY A 447 18.31 13.61 12.83
N ASN A 448 19.33 12.97 12.24
CA ASN A 448 20.41 13.70 11.58
C ASN A 448 20.33 13.60 10.04
N LYS A 449 19.98 14.71 9.39
CA LYS A 449 19.93 14.85 7.93
C LYS A 449 21.28 14.78 7.22
N ASP A 450 22.38 15.01 7.93
CA ASP A 450 23.74 14.94 7.40
C ASP A 450 24.35 13.54 7.57
N ASN A 451 23.63 12.58 8.15
CA ASN A 451 24.12 11.24 8.42
C ASN A 451 23.23 10.17 7.76
N ILE A 452 23.73 9.63 6.65
CA ILE A 452 23.16 8.46 5.99
C ILE A 452 23.95 7.23 6.46
N PRO A 453 23.34 6.29 7.21
CA PRO A 453 24.03 5.12 7.80
C PRO A 453 24.87 4.31 6.81
N GLN A 454 24.45 4.29 5.54
CA GLN A 454 25.04 3.50 4.47
C GLN A 454 26.28 4.17 3.85
N ASP A 455 26.31 5.50 3.78
CA ASP A 455 27.43 6.29 3.25
C ASP A 455 27.29 7.76 3.67
N SER A 456 28.19 8.23 4.53
CA SER A 456 28.18 9.61 5.02
C SER A 456 28.47 10.68 3.95
N ASN A 457 28.80 10.30 2.72
CA ASN A 457 28.95 11.23 1.58
C ASN A 457 27.70 11.31 0.71
N THR A 458 26.74 10.41 0.90
CA THR A 458 25.47 10.42 0.19
C THR A 458 24.55 11.41 0.91
N PRO A 459 23.94 12.38 0.20
CA PRO A 459 22.99 13.29 0.83
C PRO A 459 21.68 12.56 1.16
N LEU A 460 20.89 13.12 2.08
CA LEU A 460 19.51 12.67 2.29
C LEU A 460 18.70 12.95 1.02
N GLU A 461 18.17 11.89 0.43
CA GLU A 461 17.31 11.97 -0.75
C GLU A 461 15.96 11.34 -0.43
N PHE A 462 14.91 11.92 -0.98
CA PHE A 462 13.57 11.38 -0.89
C PHE A 462 12.92 11.28 -2.26
N ARG A 463 11.95 10.39 -2.35
CA ARG A 463 11.06 10.27 -3.49
C ARG A 463 9.63 10.39 -3.02
N LEU A 464 8.88 11.29 -3.65
CA LEU A 464 7.47 11.56 -3.37
C LEU A 464 6.66 11.19 -4.62
N VAL A 465 5.76 10.24 -4.51
CA VAL A 465 5.00 9.67 -5.64
C VAL A 465 3.50 9.85 -5.42
N PHE A 466 2.79 10.31 -6.43
CA PHE A 466 1.35 10.55 -6.38
C PHE A 466 0.58 9.52 -7.21
N PHE A 467 -0.44 8.95 -6.60
CA PHE A 467 -1.38 8.01 -7.19
C PHE A 467 -2.78 8.61 -7.14
N PRO A 468 -3.30 9.16 -8.25
CA PRO A 468 -4.71 9.55 -8.35
C PRO A 468 -5.60 8.34 -8.05
N GLN A 469 -6.69 8.56 -7.33
CA GLN A 469 -7.69 7.53 -7.03
C GLN A 469 -9.06 7.96 -7.58
N GLY A 470 -9.78 7.03 -8.24
CA GLY A 470 -11.07 7.30 -8.87
C GLY A 470 -10.98 7.56 -10.39
N SER A 471 -12.03 8.15 -10.97
CA SER A 471 -12.20 8.30 -12.42
C SER A 471 -11.44 9.48 -13.05
N THR A 472 -10.38 9.97 -12.43
CA THR A 472 -9.72 11.22 -12.84
C THR A 472 -8.21 11.06 -12.89
N ASP A 473 -7.64 11.31 -14.08
CA ASP A 473 -6.21 11.45 -14.30
C ASP A 473 -5.79 12.87 -13.91
N LEU A 474 -4.90 13.03 -12.93
CA LEU A 474 -4.24 14.31 -12.68
C LEU A 474 -3.29 14.63 -13.84
N ASP A 475 -3.31 15.87 -14.32
CA ASP A 475 -2.33 16.38 -15.27
C ASP A 475 -1.17 17.04 -14.50
N PRO A 476 0.03 16.44 -14.42
CA PRO A 476 1.15 17.00 -13.68
C PRO A 476 1.51 18.43 -14.10
N VAL A 477 1.32 18.79 -15.38
CA VAL A 477 1.67 20.13 -15.89
C VAL A 477 0.66 21.18 -15.44
N ALA A 478 -0.62 20.80 -15.31
CA ALA A 478 -1.70 21.72 -14.98
C ALA A 478 -2.01 21.77 -13.48
N ASP A 479 -1.88 20.63 -12.80
CA ASP A 479 -2.36 20.43 -11.43
C ASP A 479 -1.24 20.55 -10.39
N PHE A 480 0.02 20.27 -10.75
CA PHE A 480 1.16 20.41 -9.86
C PHE A 480 1.99 21.66 -10.19
N SER A 481 2.79 22.12 -9.24
CA SER A 481 3.88 23.08 -9.54
C SER A 481 4.67 22.59 -10.75
N PRO A 482 5.10 23.47 -11.69
CA PRO A 482 5.78 23.09 -12.93
C PRO A 482 7.11 22.32 -12.74
N ASP A 483 7.50 22.07 -11.50
CA ASP A 483 8.67 21.31 -11.08
C ASP A 483 8.39 19.79 -11.00
N ALA A 484 7.13 19.33 -11.11
CA ALA A 484 6.75 17.92 -11.10
C ALA A 484 6.98 17.26 -12.48
N ASP A 485 8.13 16.61 -12.69
CA ASP A 485 8.43 15.91 -13.95
C ASP A 485 9.21 14.59 -13.77
N GLY A 486 9.18 14.00 -12.57
CA GLY A 486 9.85 12.72 -12.29
C GLY A 486 8.97 11.53 -12.69
N PRO A 487 9.53 10.47 -13.30
CA PRO A 487 8.74 9.31 -13.72
C PRO A 487 8.18 8.54 -12.49
N THR A 488 6.92 8.13 -12.56
CA THR A 488 6.26 7.29 -11.53
C THR A 488 6.59 5.80 -11.70
N MET A 489 7.83 5.46 -12.04
CA MET A 489 8.25 4.05 -12.06
C MET A 489 8.26 3.48 -10.64
N TYR A 490 7.33 2.60 -10.31
CA TYR A 490 7.12 2.11 -8.95
C TYR A 490 7.09 0.57 -8.93
N GLY A 491 7.51 -0.04 -7.82
CA GLY A 491 7.37 -1.49 -7.61
C GLY A 491 8.69 -2.25 -7.71
N HIS A 492 8.64 -3.46 -8.27
CA HIS A 492 9.64 -4.52 -8.06
C HIS A 492 10.94 -4.34 -8.84
N SER A 493 11.10 -3.22 -9.54
CA SER A 493 12.25 -2.90 -10.38
C SER A 493 13.48 -2.45 -9.59
N ASN A 494 13.35 -2.23 -8.28
CA ASN A 494 14.43 -1.82 -7.40
C ASN A 494 15.32 -3.02 -7.06
N HIS A 495 16.08 -3.49 -8.04
CA HIS A 495 17.27 -4.28 -7.77
C HIS A 495 18.38 -3.27 -7.44
N PRO A 496 18.80 -3.09 -6.16
CA PRO A 496 20.00 -2.34 -5.90
C PRO A 496 21.13 -3.05 -6.62
N LYS A 497 21.79 -2.39 -7.58
CA LYS A 497 23.20 -2.71 -7.84
C LYS A 497 23.83 -2.68 -6.46
N SER A 498 24.39 -3.81 -6.05
CA SER A 498 25.04 -3.99 -4.76
C SER A 498 25.75 -2.70 -4.33
N TRP A 499 25.13 -1.97 -3.41
CA TRP A 499 25.82 -0.95 -2.63
C TRP A 499 26.69 -1.76 -1.66
N ARG A 500 27.93 -2.01 -2.10
CA ARG A 500 28.99 -2.64 -1.32
C ARG A 500 29.78 -1.56 -0.60
#